data_AF-A0A8C0WVF5-F1
#
_entry.id   AF-A0A8C0WVF5-F1
#
_cell.length_a   1.000
_cell.length_b   1.000
_cell.length_c   1.000
_cell.angle_alpha   90.00
_cell.angle_beta   90.00
_cell.angle_gamma   90.00
#
_symmetry.space_group_name_H-M   'P 1'
#
loop_
_entity.id
_entity.type
_entity.pdbx_description
1 polymer ?
#
loop_
_entity_poly.entity_id
_entity_poly.type
_entity_poly.pdbx_seq_one_letter_code
_entity_poly.pdbx_strand_id
1 'polypeptide(L)'
;MTEILCQWLNQDLKVSRTVSPKSFAKAFSSGYLIGEVLHKFELQDDFSEFSDSRVSSARLNNFSRLEPTLHLLGVQFDQNMAQSIITEKPGAATKLLYQLYIALQKKKKSGLTGVELQTMQPQTSVRLQNMKSEAFRERLKNLIPRQTDFDLMRVAHRFEEKYRRMNEDVARMHFEKLERVQKLEEDQRYFNIEKQRLSRRRQNEIMAKIQAAIIQIPKPVSNRTLKALEAQKMMKKQKEAEDVAKEIKKFEALIKKDLQAKESASKTYLDPADQTAADLLNTYSDDDYIKKIQKRLEEDAFAREQREKRRRRLLMDQLIAHEAQEEAYREEQLTHRLMRQSQQERRIAVQLMHVRHEKEVLWQNRIFREKQYEERRLKDFQDALDREAALAKQAKIDFEEQILREKEIHEKIAVERAQVRYKKHYDMCGEILDQILDLSTKVADYRMLTNNMIPYKLMNDWKELFFHGKPIYEQATSKHEIAKSSAEQLVELEKRDLLDKNDYEEYKVYTDME
;
A
#
# COMPACT_ATOMS: atom_id res chain seq x y z
N MET A 1 17.20 -13.85 -50.41
CA MET A 1 15.80 -14.19 -50.75
C MET A 1 14.89 -12.97 -50.67
N THR A 2 14.60 -12.41 -49.49
CA THR A 2 13.68 -11.26 -49.31
C THR A 2 13.97 -10.09 -50.27
N GLU A 3 15.24 -9.73 -50.45
CA GLU A 3 15.66 -8.62 -51.32
C GLU A 3 15.35 -8.86 -52.80
N ILE A 4 15.43 -10.11 -53.27
CA ILE A 4 15.10 -10.50 -54.65
C ILE A 4 13.59 -10.33 -54.88
N LEU A 5 12.76 -10.69 -53.89
CA LEU A 5 11.33 -10.41 -53.93
C LEU A 5 11.04 -8.91 -53.87
N CYS A 6 11.77 -8.12 -53.08
CA CYS A 6 11.66 -6.66 -53.08
C CYS A 6 12.03 -6.05 -54.45
N GLN A 7 13.08 -6.55 -55.11
CA GLN A 7 13.46 -6.12 -56.47
C GLN A 7 12.33 -6.42 -57.46
N TRP A 8 11.85 -7.66 -57.53
CA TRP A 8 10.72 -8.06 -58.39
C TRP A 8 9.46 -7.20 -58.16
N LEU A 9 9.06 -6.99 -56.89
CA LEU A 9 7.89 -6.19 -56.54
C LEU A 9 8.04 -4.71 -56.93
N ASN A 10 9.20 -4.10 -56.64
CA ASN A 10 9.41 -2.67 -56.83
C ASN A 10 9.79 -2.30 -58.29
N GLN A 11 10.52 -3.17 -58.99
CA GLN A 11 11.10 -2.88 -60.32
C GLN A 11 10.27 -3.48 -61.46
N ASP A 12 9.91 -4.77 -61.38
CA ASP A 12 9.19 -5.46 -62.45
C ASP A 12 7.68 -5.21 -62.37
N LEU A 13 7.09 -5.37 -61.17
CA LEU A 13 5.65 -5.18 -60.94
C LEU A 13 5.24 -3.76 -60.56
N LYS A 14 6.21 -2.93 -60.14
CA LYS A 14 6.02 -1.53 -59.69
C LYS A 14 4.78 -1.38 -58.79
N VAL A 15 4.75 -2.12 -57.68
CA VAL A 15 3.60 -2.09 -56.75
C VAL A 15 3.37 -0.70 -56.16
N SER A 16 2.11 -0.38 -55.82
CA SER A 16 1.66 0.92 -55.32
C SER A 16 2.44 1.45 -54.11
N ARG A 17 3.07 0.56 -53.35
CA ARG A 17 3.82 0.85 -52.14
C ARG A 17 5.19 0.20 -52.18
N THR A 18 6.25 1.00 -52.07
CA THR A 18 7.64 0.50 -52.04
C THR A 18 7.88 -0.43 -50.85
N VAL A 19 8.34 -1.65 -51.13
CA VAL A 19 8.60 -2.69 -50.12
C VAL A 19 10.09 -2.73 -49.79
N SER A 20 10.43 -2.62 -48.51
CA SER A 20 11.80 -2.81 -48.00
C SER A 20 11.92 -4.15 -47.28
N PRO A 21 13.11 -4.80 -47.24
CA PRO A 21 13.28 -6.07 -46.53
C PRO A 21 13.02 -5.94 -45.02
N LYS A 22 13.24 -4.76 -44.42
CA LYS A 22 12.96 -4.49 -42.99
C LYS A 22 11.46 -4.28 -42.71
N SER A 23 10.69 -3.80 -43.68
CA SER A 23 9.24 -3.54 -43.55
C SER A 23 8.36 -4.64 -44.18
N PHE A 24 8.96 -5.68 -44.76
CA PHE A 24 8.28 -6.65 -45.63
C PHE A 24 7.02 -7.27 -45.01
N ALA A 25 7.11 -7.86 -43.81
CA ALA A 25 5.96 -8.48 -43.14
C ALA A 25 4.82 -7.46 -42.88
N LYS A 26 5.18 -6.22 -42.56
CA LYS A 26 4.27 -5.09 -42.26
C LYS A 26 3.69 -4.40 -43.48
N ALA A 27 4.27 -4.61 -44.66
CA ALA A 27 3.71 -4.18 -45.93
C ALA A 27 2.62 -5.15 -46.40
N PHE A 28 2.77 -6.45 -46.12
CA PHE A 28 1.82 -7.49 -46.52
C PHE A 28 0.76 -7.86 -45.47
N SER A 29 0.85 -7.35 -44.23
CA SER A 29 -0.10 -7.67 -43.15
C SER A 29 -1.52 -7.11 -43.33
N SER A 30 -1.73 -6.20 -44.29
CA SER A 30 -3.07 -5.78 -44.74
C SER A 30 -3.67 -6.72 -45.80
N GLY A 31 -2.87 -7.55 -46.47
CA GLY A 31 -3.28 -8.36 -47.62
C GLY A 31 -3.42 -7.58 -48.94
N TYR A 32 -3.55 -6.25 -48.89
CA TYR A 32 -3.81 -5.39 -50.05
C TYR A 32 -2.79 -5.58 -51.20
N LEU A 33 -1.49 -5.55 -50.87
CA LEU A 33 -0.43 -5.74 -51.86
C LEU A 33 -0.37 -7.16 -52.46
N ILE A 34 -0.99 -8.16 -51.84
CA ILE A 34 -1.12 -9.50 -52.45
C ILE A 34 -2.22 -9.46 -53.53
N GLY A 35 -3.32 -8.76 -53.24
CA GLY A 35 -4.39 -8.51 -54.22
C GLY A 35 -3.89 -7.70 -55.42
N GLU A 36 -3.09 -6.65 -55.17
CA GLU A 36 -2.51 -5.83 -56.24
C GLU A 36 -1.60 -6.66 -57.17
N VAL A 37 -0.81 -7.57 -56.61
CA VAL A 37 0.02 -8.50 -57.39
C VAL A 37 -0.85 -9.44 -58.23
N LEU A 38 -1.93 -10.02 -57.69
CA LEU A 38 -2.82 -10.91 -58.45
C LEU A 38 -3.61 -10.17 -59.53
N HIS A 39 -4.11 -8.96 -59.24
CA HIS A 39 -4.78 -8.10 -60.22
C HIS A 39 -3.85 -7.79 -61.42
N LYS A 40 -2.57 -7.47 -61.16
CA LYS A 40 -1.54 -7.25 -62.19
C LYS A 40 -1.16 -8.50 -63.01
N PHE A 41 -1.72 -9.66 -62.70
CA PHE A 41 -1.59 -10.90 -63.49
C PHE A 41 -2.93 -11.41 -64.03
N GLU A 42 -3.99 -10.61 -64.01
CA GLU A 42 -5.34 -10.97 -64.52
C GLU A 42 -5.85 -12.25 -63.86
N LEU A 43 -6.00 -12.16 -62.53
CA LEU A 43 -6.43 -13.24 -61.62
C LEU A 43 -7.40 -12.78 -60.51
N GLN A 44 -7.66 -11.48 -60.37
CA GLN A 44 -8.37 -10.91 -59.23
C GLN A 44 -9.12 -9.64 -59.65
N ASP A 45 -10.31 -9.82 -60.24
CA ASP A 45 -11.08 -8.74 -60.85
C ASP A 45 -11.81 -7.86 -59.81
N ASP A 46 -12.04 -8.39 -58.60
CA ASP A 46 -12.69 -7.72 -57.47
C ASP A 46 -11.74 -6.81 -56.65
N PHE A 47 -10.58 -6.44 -57.21
CA PHE A 47 -9.57 -5.63 -56.51
C PHE A 47 -10.08 -4.24 -56.07
N SER A 48 -11.14 -3.73 -56.70
CA SER A 48 -11.85 -2.51 -56.27
C SER A 48 -12.45 -2.61 -54.86
N GLU A 49 -12.71 -3.81 -54.35
CA GLU A 49 -13.22 -4.04 -52.99
C GLU A 49 -12.12 -4.23 -51.93
N PHE A 50 -10.84 -4.22 -52.34
CA PHE A 50 -9.71 -4.32 -51.41
C PHE A 50 -9.34 -2.96 -50.81
N SER A 51 -8.85 -2.94 -49.57
CA SER A 51 -8.43 -1.70 -48.90
C SER A 51 -7.12 -1.84 -48.10
N ASP A 52 -6.16 -0.92 -48.28
CA ASP A 52 -4.92 -0.88 -47.47
C ASP A 52 -5.14 -0.26 -46.08
N SER A 53 -6.19 -0.73 -45.38
CA SER A 53 -6.47 -0.34 -44.01
C SER A 53 -5.97 -1.39 -43.04
N ARG A 54 -5.38 -0.94 -41.92
CA ARG A 54 -4.94 -1.83 -40.82
C ARG A 54 -6.10 -2.37 -39.97
N VAL A 55 -7.32 -1.93 -40.24
CA VAL A 55 -8.56 -2.33 -39.57
C VAL A 55 -8.84 -3.83 -39.73
N SER A 56 -9.32 -4.47 -38.67
CA SER A 56 -9.60 -5.92 -38.62
C SER A 56 -10.54 -6.41 -39.73
N SER A 57 -11.63 -5.67 -40.02
CA SER A 57 -12.58 -6.02 -41.09
C SER A 57 -11.98 -5.88 -42.49
N ALA A 58 -11.13 -4.87 -42.73
CA ALA A 58 -10.42 -4.69 -43.99
C ALA A 58 -9.46 -5.86 -44.26
N ARG A 59 -8.63 -6.23 -43.27
CA ARG A 59 -7.77 -7.43 -43.37
C ARG A 59 -8.60 -8.68 -43.66
N LEU A 60 -9.72 -8.87 -42.95
CA LEU A 60 -10.58 -10.03 -43.14
C LEU A 60 -11.15 -10.08 -44.56
N ASN A 61 -11.68 -8.96 -45.08
CA ASN A 61 -12.19 -8.88 -46.44
C ASN A 61 -11.11 -9.27 -47.46
N ASN A 62 -9.97 -8.58 -47.41
CA ASN A 62 -8.83 -8.82 -48.30
C ASN A 62 -8.38 -10.29 -48.25
N PHE A 63 -8.10 -10.86 -47.06
CA PHE A 63 -7.63 -12.24 -46.95
C PHE A 63 -8.71 -13.29 -47.29
N SER A 64 -9.99 -12.97 -47.17
CA SER A 64 -11.07 -13.87 -47.63
C SER A 64 -11.23 -13.91 -49.16
N ARG A 65 -10.85 -12.84 -49.87
CA ARG A 65 -10.89 -12.75 -51.34
C ARG A 65 -9.66 -13.34 -52.02
N LEU A 66 -8.53 -13.41 -51.30
CA LEU A 66 -7.28 -14.04 -51.76
C LEU A 66 -7.28 -15.57 -51.69
N GLU A 67 -8.12 -16.18 -50.86
CA GLU A 67 -8.08 -17.63 -50.63
C GLU A 67 -8.48 -18.46 -51.88
N PRO A 68 -9.58 -18.14 -52.59
CA PRO A 68 -9.95 -18.88 -53.80
C PRO A 68 -8.89 -18.79 -54.91
N THR A 69 -8.29 -17.60 -55.13
CA THR A 69 -7.34 -17.35 -56.22
C THR A 69 -5.95 -17.89 -55.92
N LEU A 70 -5.49 -17.84 -54.67
CA LEU A 70 -4.27 -18.54 -54.25
C LEU A 70 -4.43 -20.07 -54.33
N HIS A 71 -5.59 -20.61 -53.95
CA HIS A 71 -5.87 -22.04 -54.08
C HIS A 71 -5.98 -22.48 -55.55
N LEU A 72 -6.54 -21.65 -56.44
CA LEU A 72 -6.60 -21.89 -57.90
C LEU A 72 -5.19 -22.00 -58.51
N LEU A 73 -4.24 -21.19 -58.05
CA LEU A 73 -2.82 -21.24 -58.43
C LEU A 73 -2.04 -22.43 -57.81
N GLY A 74 -2.70 -23.26 -57.00
CA GLY A 74 -2.05 -24.36 -56.27
C GLY A 74 -1.15 -23.91 -55.10
N VAL A 75 -1.30 -22.68 -54.62
CA VAL A 75 -0.58 -22.17 -53.44
C VAL A 75 -1.33 -22.59 -52.17
N GLN A 76 -0.64 -23.28 -51.26
CA GLN A 76 -1.20 -23.69 -49.97
C GLN A 76 -1.40 -22.48 -49.05
N PHE A 77 -2.64 -21.96 -49.00
CA PHE A 77 -3.01 -20.79 -48.19
C PHE A 77 -3.87 -21.18 -46.98
N ASP A 78 -3.27 -21.89 -46.02
CA ASP A 78 -3.97 -22.29 -44.81
C ASP A 78 -4.31 -21.11 -43.89
N GLN A 79 -5.35 -21.29 -43.06
CA GLN A 79 -5.73 -20.38 -41.97
C GLN A 79 -4.53 -19.96 -41.09
N ASN A 80 -3.62 -20.89 -40.81
CA ASN A 80 -2.40 -20.65 -40.02
C ASN A 80 -1.36 -19.78 -40.75
N MET A 81 -1.33 -19.83 -42.09
CA MET A 81 -0.51 -18.96 -42.92
C MET A 81 -1.09 -17.54 -42.93
N ALA A 82 -2.40 -17.41 -43.18
CA ALA A 82 -3.11 -16.14 -43.13
C ALA A 82 -2.91 -15.42 -41.78
N GLN A 83 -3.15 -16.13 -40.66
CA GLN A 83 -2.92 -15.58 -39.32
C GLN A 83 -1.47 -15.16 -39.10
N SER A 84 -0.50 -15.95 -39.60
CA SER A 84 0.94 -15.64 -39.46
C SER A 84 1.38 -14.41 -40.26
N ILE A 85 0.71 -14.09 -41.36
CA ILE A 85 0.92 -12.84 -42.12
C ILE A 85 0.24 -11.66 -41.42
N ILE A 86 -1.01 -11.83 -40.96
CA ILE A 86 -1.77 -10.81 -40.22
C ILE A 86 -1.06 -10.38 -38.93
N THR A 87 -0.39 -11.32 -38.26
CA THR A 87 0.41 -11.11 -37.03
C THR A 87 1.87 -10.71 -37.30
N GLU A 88 2.21 -10.33 -38.54
CA GLU A 88 3.54 -9.82 -38.93
C GLU A 88 4.72 -10.77 -38.60
N LYS A 89 4.49 -12.09 -38.53
CA LYS A 89 5.56 -13.05 -38.19
C LYS A 89 6.68 -13.02 -39.25
N PRO A 90 7.95 -12.95 -38.84
CA PRO A 90 9.07 -12.98 -39.78
C PRO A 90 9.07 -14.28 -40.59
N GLY A 91 9.47 -14.20 -41.86
CA GLY A 91 9.51 -15.35 -42.76
C GLY A 91 8.17 -15.73 -43.43
N ALA A 92 7.02 -15.50 -42.77
CA ALA A 92 5.71 -15.97 -43.26
C ALA A 92 5.31 -15.37 -44.62
N ALA A 93 5.24 -14.03 -44.70
CA ALA A 93 4.89 -13.33 -45.95
C ALA A 93 5.88 -13.63 -47.09
N THR A 94 7.18 -13.71 -46.79
CA THR A 94 8.22 -14.08 -47.77
C THR A 94 8.06 -15.50 -48.31
N LYS A 95 7.65 -16.48 -47.49
CA LYS A 95 7.41 -17.85 -47.94
C LYS A 95 6.23 -17.90 -48.92
N LEU A 96 5.13 -17.25 -48.58
CA LEU A 96 3.96 -17.17 -49.46
C LEU A 96 4.27 -16.45 -50.77
N LEU A 97 4.93 -15.29 -50.73
CA LEU A 97 5.29 -14.54 -51.94
C LEU A 97 6.30 -15.28 -52.83
N TYR A 98 7.18 -16.10 -52.26
CA TYR A 98 8.05 -16.98 -53.05
C TYR A 98 7.27 -18.13 -53.72
N GLN A 99 6.32 -18.76 -53.01
CA GLN A 99 5.43 -19.76 -53.60
C GLN A 99 4.56 -19.16 -54.71
N LEU A 100 4.00 -17.97 -54.47
CA LEU A 100 3.21 -17.22 -55.44
C LEU A 100 4.04 -16.79 -56.67
N TYR A 101 5.27 -16.31 -56.48
CA TYR A 101 6.20 -16.02 -57.58
C TYR A 101 6.40 -17.24 -58.49
N ILE A 102 6.66 -18.42 -57.91
CA ILE A 102 6.82 -19.66 -58.69
C ILE A 102 5.53 -20.03 -59.43
N ALA A 103 4.36 -19.89 -58.80
CA ALA A 103 3.07 -20.18 -59.43
C ALA A 103 2.76 -19.23 -60.60
N LEU A 104 2.99 -17.93 -60.43
CA LEU A 104 2.79 -16.91 -61.47
C LEU A 104 3.78 -17.07 -62.64
N GLN A 105 5.04 -17.41 -62.36
CA GLN A 105 6.03 -17.72 -63.40
C GLN A 105 5.71 -19.03 -64.14
N LYS A 106 5.02 -19.98 -63.50
CA LYS A 106 4.43 -21.14 -64.20
C LYS A 106 3.25 -20.73 -65.08
N LYS A 107 2.26 -19.98 -64.57
CA LYS A 107 1.13 -19.44 -65.36
C LYS A 107 1.63 -18.72 -66.63
N LYS A 108 2.60 -17.81 -66.46
CA LYS A 108 3.18 -17.03 -67.57
C LYS A 108 3.88 -17.89 -68.63
N LYS A 109 4.38 -19.09 -68.28
CA LYS A 109 4.96 -20.05 -69.25
C LYS A 109 3.93 -20.96 -69.91
N SER A 110 2.77 -21.18 -69.28
CA SER A 110 1.68 -22.00 -69.83
C SER A 110 0.66 -21.20 -70.65
N GLY A 111 0.71 -19.87 -70.67
CA GLY A 111 -0.23 -19.00 -71.41
C GLY A 111 -1.64 -18.88 -70.80
N LEU A 112 -2.06 -19.87 -69.99
CA LEU A 112 -3.39 -19.97 -69.41
C LEU A 112 -3.85 -18.72 -68.64
N THR A 113 -5.05 -18.26 -68.99
CA THR A 113 -5.82 -17.16 -68.41
C THR A 113 -6.49 -17.60 -67.09
N GLY A 114 -6.90 -16.66 -66.24
CA GLY A 114 -7.58 -16.97 -64.97
C GLY A 114 -8.87 -17.79 -65.15
N VAL A 115 -9.65 -17.47 -66.18
CA VAL A 115 -10.89 -18.19 -66.55
C VAL A 115 -10.61 -19.63 -67.00
N GLU A 116 -9.56 -19.84 -67.81
CA GLU A 116 -9.21 -21.17 -68.34
C GLU A 116 -8.77 -22.13 -67.22
N LEU A 117 -8.07 -21.61 -66.19
CA LEU A 117 -7.72 -22.38 -65.00
C LEU A 117 -8.96 -22.82 -64.19
N GLN A 118 -10.07 -22.06 -64.25
CA GLN A 118 -11.33 -22.43 -63.61
C GLN A 118 -12.12 -23.44 -64.44
N THR A 119 -12.19 -23.29 -65.77
CA THR A 119 -12.91 -24.24 -66.65
C THR A 119 -12.25 -25.62 -66.69
N MET A 120 -10.95 -25.71 -66.43
CA MET A 120 -10.20 -26.97 -66.34
C MET A 120 -10.34 -27.70 -64.97
N GLN A 121 -11.09 -27.15 -64.01
CA GLN A 121 -11.38 -27.82 -62.72
C GLN A 121 -12.65 -28.70 -62.81
N PRO A 122 -12.64 -29.94 -62.27
CA PRO A 122 -13.85 -30.74 -62.15
C PRO A 122 -14.90 -30.03 -61.28
N GLN A 123 -16.17 -29.97 -61.70
CA GLN A 123 -17.20 -29.25 -60.93
C GLN A 123 -17.43 -29.78 -59.49
N THR A 124 -16.99 -31.02 -59.21
CA THR A 124 -16.95 -31.60 -57.87
C THR A 124 -15.89 -30.96 -56.96
N SER A 125 -14.75 -30.47 -57.49
CA SER A 125 -13.78 -29.71 -56.69
C SER A 125 -14.31 -28.32 -56.36
N VAL A 126 -14.99 -27.64 -57.29
CA VAL A 126 -15.50 -26.27 -57.12
C VAL A 126 -16.51 -26.18 -55.96
N ARG A 127 -17.51 -27.06 -55.89
CA ARG A 127 -18.46 -27.07 -54.76
C ARG A 127 -17.76 -27.31 -53.42
N LEU A 128 -16.77 -28.20 -53.40
CA LEU A 128 -16.00 -28.53 -52.19
C LEU A 128 -14.97 -27.45 -51.81
N GLN A 129 -14.53 -26.62 -52.75
CA GLN A 129 -13.75 -25.41 -52.51
C GLN A 129 -14.63 -24.33 -51.86
N ASN A 130 -15.80 -24.04 -52.42
CA ASN A 130 -16.71 -23.01 -51.85
C ASN A 130 -17.06 -23.28 -50.38
N MET A 131 -17.37 -24.54 -50.02
CA MET A 131 -17.62 -24.92 -48.62
C MET A 131 -16.39 -24.78 -47.70
N LYS A 132 -15.16 -24.91 -48.25
CA LYS A 132 -13.92 -24.65 -47.52
C LYS A 132 -13.68 -23.16 -47.34
N SER A 133 -13.92 -22.34 -48.37
CA SER A 133 -13.77 -20.88 -48.32
C SER A 133 -14.70 -20.25 -47.28
N GLU A 134 -15.94 -20.72 -47.15
CA GLU A 134 -16.86 -20.29 -46.08
C GLU A 134 -16.33 -20.67 -44.69
N ALA A 135 -15.91 -21.93 -44.51
CA ALA A 135 -15.34 -22.39 -43.24
C ALA A 135 -14.02 -21.67 -42.88
N PHE A 136 -13.20 -21.32 -43.88
CA PHE A 136 -11.99 -20.51 -43.74
C PHE A 136 -12.33 -19.08 -43.29
N ARG A 137 -13.33 -18.46 -43.92
CA ARG A 137 -13.82 -17.11 -43.58
C ARG A 137 -14.38 -17.04 -42.15
N GLU A 138 -15.21 -18.00 -41.75
CA GLU A 138 -15.72 -18.09 -40.36
C GLU A 138 -14.57 -18.26 -39.35
N ARG A 139 -13.62 -19.13 -39.63
CA ARG A 139 -12.47 -19.34 -38.73
C ARG A 139 -11.55 -18.13 -38.67
N LEU A 140 -11.40 -17.35 -39.75
CA LEU A 140 -10.68 -16.08 -39.73
C LEU A 140 -11.37 -15.01 -38.89
N LYS A 141 -12.72 -14.92 -38.86
CA LYS A 141 -13.46 -14.00 -37.97
C LYS A 141 -13.09 -14.19 -36.50
N ASN A 142 -12.75 -15.41 -36.10
CA ASN A 142 -12.40 -15.75 -34.72
C ASN A 142 -10.90 -15.62 -34.41
N LEU A 143 -10.03 -15.50 -35.43
CA LEU A 143 -8.58 -15.33 -35.24
C LEU A 143 -8.10 -13.88 -35.35
N ILE A 144 -8.87 -12.99 -35.97
CA ILE A 144 -8.52 -11.58 -36.10
C ILE A 144 -9.20 -10.82 -34.95
N PRO A 145 -8.47 -10.25 -33.96
CA PRO A 145 -9.09 -9.51 -32.87
C PRO A 145 -9.90 -8.32 -33.39
N ARG A 146 -11.05 -8.07 -32.79
CA ARG A 146 -11.97 -7.00 -33.23
C ARG A 146 -11.39 -5.64 -32.83
N GLN A 147 -11.83 -4.58 -33.51
CA GLN A 147 -11.39 -3.21 -33.16
C GLN A 147 -11.76 -2.84 -31.72
N THR A 148 -12.93 -3.28 -31.28
CA THR A 148 -13.40 -3.18 -29.88
C THR A 148 -12.38 -3.71 -28.89
N ASP A 149 -11.68 -4.79 -29.23
CA ASP A 149 -10.78 -5.52 -28.34
C ASP A 149 -9.43 -4.79 -28.25
N PHE A 150 -8.95 -4.25 -29.38
CA PHE A 150 -7.81 -3.34 -29.42
C PHE A 150 -8.05 -2.03 -28.66
N ASP A 151 -9.25 -1.46 -28.77
CA ASP A 151 -9.61 -0.23 -28.05
C ASP A 151 -9.83 -0.49 -26.55
N LEU A 152 -10.40 -1.65 -26.18
CA LEU A 152 -10.49 -2.09 -24.79
C LEU A 152 -9.09 -2.33 -24.18
N MET A 153 -8.16 -2.97 -24.90
CA MET A 153 -6.76 -3.09 -24.47
C MET A 153 -6.10 -1.71 -24.29
N ARG A 154 -6.36 -0.76 -25.19
CA ARG A 154 -5.82 0.61 -25.11
C ARG A 154 -6.36 1.37 -23.89
N VAL A 155 -7.62 1.12 -23.51
CA VAL A 155 -8.24 1.65 -22.29
C VAL A 155 -7.66 0.97 -21.04
N ALA A 156 -7.54 -0.36 -21.03
CA ALA A 156 -6.95 -1.13 -19.92
C ALA A 156 -5.52 -0.67 -19.61
N HIS A 157 -4.65 -0.53 -20.63
CA HIS A 157 -3.28 -0.03 -20.47
C HIS A 157 -3.24 1.35 -19.80
N ARG A 158 -4.15 2.27 -20.16
CA ARG A 158 -4.24 3.60 -19.52
C ARG A 158 -4.65 3.53 -18.05
N PHE A 159 -5.52 2.58 -17.69
CA PHE A 159 -5.88 2.33 -16.29
C PHE A 159 -4.71 1.71 -15.50
N GLU A 160 -3.98 0.76 -16.09
CA GLU A 160 -2.76 0.17 -15.48
C GLU A 160 -1.66 1.24 -15.28
N GLU A 161 -1.42 2.11 -16.26
CA GLU A 161 -0.49 3.23 -16.14
C GLU A 161 -0.92 4.21 -15.03
N LYS A 162 -2.22 4.53 -14.93
CA LYS A 162 -2.75 5.41 -13.88
C LYS A 162 -2.60 4.77 -12.50
N TYR A 163 -2.88 3.48 -12.38
CA TYR A 163 -2.72 2.72 -11.13
C TYR A 163 -1.24 2.63 -10.71
N ARG A 164 -0.32 2.42 -11.66
CA ARG A 164 1.12 2.43 -11.41
C ARG A 164 1.60 3.77 -10.86
N ARG A 165 1.22 4.90 -11.50
CA ARG A 165 1.55 6.25 -11.02
C ARG A 165 1.02 6.51 -9.62
N MET A 166 -0.23 6.13 -9.33
CA MET A 166 -0.82 6.25 -8.00
C MET A 166 -0.01 5.48 -6.93
N ASN A 167 0.43 4.26 -7.25
CA ASN A 167 1.27 3.47 -6.33
C ASN A 167 2.67 4.08 -6.15
N GLU A 168 3.25 4.67 -7.20
CA GLU A 168 4.50 5.44 -7.09
C GLU A 168 4.33 6.70 -6.22
N ASP A 169 3.22 7.43 -6.33
CA ASP A 169 2.91 8.59 -5.49
C ASP A 169 2.71 8.20 -4.02
N VAL A 170 2.01 7.09 -3.76
CA VAL A 170 1.89 6.53 -2.41
C VAL A 170 3.27 6.14 -1.86
N ALA A 171 4.12 5.48 -2.66
CA ALA A 171 5.49 5.14 -2.26
C ALA A 171 6.35 6.39 -1.96
N ARG A 172 6.29 7.44 -2.80
CA ARG A 172 6.92 8.75 -2.55
C ARG A 172 6.47 9.33 -1.21
N MET A 173 5.16 9.37 -0.96
CA MET A 173 4.58 9.90 0.28
C MET A 173 4.95 9.08 1.54
N HIS A 174 5.15 7.78 1.42
CA HIS A 174 5.69 6.96 2.51
C HIS A 174 7.18 7.24 2.76
N PHE A 175 7.99 7.37 1.70
CA PHE A 175 9.42 7.68 1.82
C PHE A 175 9.66 9.05 2.46
N GLU A 176 8.95 10.09 2.02
CA GLU A 176 9.02 11.41 2.64
C GLU A 176 8.63 11.40 4.12
N LYS A 177 7.61 10.64 4.51
CA LYS A 177 7.22 10.50 5.93
C LYS A 177 8.34 9.87 6.77
N LEU A 178 9.03 8.86 6.23
CA LEU A 178 10.17 8.23 6.90
C LEU A 178 11.36 9.20 7.04
N GLU A 179 11.71 9.95 6.00
CA GLU A 179 12.76 10.99 6.11
C GLU A 179 12.44 12.04 7.17
N ARG A 180 11.18 12.53 7.23
CA ARG A 180 10.76 13.53 8.23
C ARG A 180 10.89 12.99 9.65
N VAL A 181 10.56 11.71 9.88
CA VAL A 181 10.75 11.06 11.19
C VAL A 181 12.23 10.92 11.54
N GLN A 182 13.08 10.51 10.59
CA GLN A 182 14.53 10.41 10.81
C GLN A 182 15.15 11.78 11.17
N LYS A 183 14.80 12.84 10.44
CA LYS A 183 15.26 14.21 10.72
C LYS A 183 14.85 14.67 12.12
N LEU A 184 13.61 14.38 12.55
CA LEU A 184 13.13 14.67 13.91
C LEU A 184 13.84 13.86 15.01
N GLU A 185 14.30 12.64 14.72
CA GLU A 185 15.17 11.89 15.64
C GLU A 185 16.57 12.50 15.72
N GLU A 186 17.15 12.93 14.60
CA GLU A 186 18.47 13.56 14.55
C GLU A 186 18.48 14.90 15.29
N ASP A 187 17.45 15.74 15.11
CA ASP A 187 17.26 16.98 15.88
C ASP A 187 17.15 16.71 17.38
N GLN A 188 16.41 15.66 17.79
CA GLN A 188 16.33 15.26 19.20
C GLN A 188 17.67 14.76 19.74
N ARG A 189 18.45 13.99 18.96
CA ARG A 189 19.80 13.55 19.34
C ARG A 189 20.73 14.76 19.52
N TYR A 190 20.69 15.72 18.59
CA TYR A 190 21.47 16.96 18.65
C TYR A 190 21.12 17.80 19.88
N PHE A 191 19.81 18.03 20.13
CA PHE A 191 19.33 18.77 21.30
C PHE A 191 19.76 18.11 22.62
N ASN A 192 19.70 16.78 22.72
CA ASN A 192 20.14 16.05 23.91
C ASN A 192 21.66 16.14 24.13
N ILE A 193 22.46 16.10 23.06
CA ILE A 193 23.93 16.30 23.11
C ILE A 193 24.26 17.71 23.60
N GLU A 194 23.62 18.75 23.05
CA GLU A 194 23.90 20.13 23.46
C GLU A 194 23.40 20.42 24.89
N LYS A 195 22.26 19.85 25.30
CA LYS A 195 21.81 19.85 26.69
C LYS A 195 22.84 19.20 27.64
N GLN A 196 23.48 18.11 27.22
CA GLN A 196 24.55 17.47 28.00
C GLN A 196 25.83 18.36 28.04
N ARG A 197 26.21 18.98 26.92
CA ARG A 197 27.34 19.94 26.87
C ARG A 197 27.11 21.15 27.79
N LEU A 198 25.91 21.74 27.77
CA LEU A 198 25.53 22.84 28.66
C LEU A 198 25.52 22.41 30.13
N SER A 199 25.08 21.18 30.43
CA SER A 199 25.16 20.62 31.79
C SER A 199 26.62 20.47 32.26
N ARG A 200 27.51 19.92 31.42
CA ARG A 200 28.95 19.84 31.71
C ARG A 200 29.59 21.23 31.86
N ARG A 201 29.23 22.21 31.02
CA ARG A 201 29.70 23.60 31.17
C ARG A 201 29.32 24.17 32.55
N ARG A 202 28.06 24.01 32.98
CA ARG A 202 27.60 24.44 34.32
C ARG A 202 28.33 23.71 35.45
N GLN A 203 28.56 22.41 35.34
CA GLN A 203 29.35 21.64 36.32
C GLN A 203 30.80 22.14 36.41
N ASN A 204 31.44 22.40 35.26
CA ASN A 204 32.80 22.94 35.19
C ASN A 204 32.87 24.38 35.75
N GLU A 205 31.86 25.22 35.47
CA GLU A 205 31.77 26.58 36.00
C GLU A 205 31.56 26.59 37.52
N ILE A 206 30.73 25.68 38.05
CA ILE A 206 30.55 25.47 39.50
C ILE A 206 31.87 24.98 40.12
N MET A 207 32.56 24.02 39.49
CA MET A 207 33.88 23.56 39.97
C MET A 207 34.94 24.67 39.93
N ALA A 208 34.98 25.50 38.90
CA ALA A 208 35.88 26.64 38.82
C ALA A 208 35.55 27.71 39.88
N LYS A 209 34.26 27.96 40.14
CA LYS A 209 33.80 28.84 41.23
C LYS A 209 34.14 28.27 42.60
N ILE A 210 34.04 26.96 42.81
CA ILE A 210 34.51 26.29 44.04
C ILE A 210 36.03 26.42 44.17
N GLN A 211 36.80 26.16 43.11
CA GLN A 211 38.26 26.30 43.12
C GLN A 211 38.74 27.73 43.38
N ALA A 212 38.03 28.74 42.86
CA ALA A 212 38.31 30.16 43.12
C ALA A 212 37.82 30.63 44.51
N ALA A 213 36.73 30.05 45.04
CA ALA A 213 36.22 30.33 46.38
C ALA A 213 36.94 29.55 47.49
N ILE A 214 37.75 28.54 47.14
CA ILE A 214 38.75 27.97 48.05
C ILE A 214 39.86 29.00 48.24
N ILE A 215 39.61 29.90 49.20
CA ILE A 215 40.66 30.66 49.86
C ILE A 215 41.71 29.65 50.34
N GLN A 216 42.97 29.86 49.96
CA GLN A 216 44.08 29.05 50.47
C GLN A 216 44.36 29.39 51.94
N ILE A 217 43.47 28.91 52.83
CA ILE A 217 43.78 28.78 54.25
C ILE A 217 45.02 27.89 54.34
N PRO A 218 46.15 28.37 54.91
CA PRO A 218 47.32 27.53 55.12
C PRO A 218 46.90 26.30 55.92
N LYS A 219 47.08 25.10 55.36
CA LYS A 219 46.58 23.86 55.97
C LYS A 219 47.07 23.80 57.43
N PRO A 220 46.17 23.76 58.44
CA PRO A 220 46.61 23.52 59.80
C PRO A 220 47.34 22.18 59.83
N VAL A 221 48.37 22.06 60.67
CA VAL A 221 49.30 20.91 60.70
C VAL A 221 48.67 19.64 61.28
N SER A 222 47.67 19.12 60.57
CA SER A 222 47.01 17.84 60.80
C SER A 222 47.98 16.69 60.53
N ASN A 223 48.70 16.29 61.59
CA ASN A 223 49.29 14.95 61.82
C ASN A 223 50.05 14.85 63.16
N ARG A 224 50.13 15.93 63.96
CA ARG A 224 50.84 15.92 65.25
C ARG A 224 50.20 15.00 66.30
N THR A 225 48.87 14.86 66.31
CA THR A 225 48.13 14.01 67.28
C THR A 225 48.29 12.52 67.02
N LEU A 226 48.15 12.06 65.76
CA LEU A 226 48.32 10.66 65.40
C LEU A 226 49.76 10.18 65.65
N LYS A 227 50.76 10.95 65.20
CA LYS A 227 52.18 10.63 65.47
C LYS A 227 52.53 10.65 66.96
N ALA A 228 51.89 11.51 67.77
CA ALA A 228 52.07 11.51 69.21
C ALA A 228 51.47 10.25 69.87
N LEU A 229 50.31 9.78 69.41
CA LEU A 229 49.67 8.54 69.87
C LEU A 229 50.49 7.30 69.49
N GLU A 230 51.07 7.26 68.30
CA GLU A 230 52.00 6.20 67.87
C GLU A 230 53.28 6.21 68.70
N ALA A 231 53.90 7.38 68.89
CA ALA A 231 55.07 7.54 69.76
C ALA A 231 54.78 7.10 71.21
N GLN A 232 53.63 7.47 71.77
CA GLN A 232 53.24 7.06 73.12
C GLN A 232 53.03 5.54 73.23
N LYS A 233 52.46 4.89 72.21
CA LYS A 233 52.38 3.42 72.15
C LYS A 233 53.75 2.75 72.06
N MET A 234 54.68 3.31 71.28
CA MET A 234 56.06 2.81 71.20
C MET A 234 56.82 2.97 72.52
N MET A 235 56.70 4.12 73.19
CA MET A 235 57.29 4.35 74.52
C MET A 235 56.72 3.41 75.59
N LYS A 236 55.43 3.04 75.52
CA LYS A 236 54.84 2.02 76.41
C LYS A 236 55.46 0.64 76.15
N LYS A 237 55.50 0.20 74.89
CA LYS A 237 56.16 -1.07 74.51
C LYS A 237 57.63 -1.14 74.90
N GLN A 238 58.36 -0.03 74.84
CA GLN A 238 59.76 0.02 75.30
C GLN A 238 59.87 -0.14 76.82
N LYS A 239 58.99 0.50 77.61
CA LYS A 239 58.95 0.29 79.07
C LYS A 239 58.54 -1.13 79.44
N GLU A 240 57.51 -1.67 78.79
CA GLU A 240 57.08 -3.07 78.95
C GLU A 240 58.22 -4.04 78.64
N ALA A 241 58.98 -3.83 77.56
CA ALA A 241 60.16 -4.63 77.22
C ALA A 241 61.33 -4.45 78.20
N GLU A 242 61.59 -3.23 78.68
CA GLU A 242 62.57 -2.97 79.73
C GLU A 242 62.22 -3.65 81.06
N ASP A 243 60.95 -3.61 81.46
CA ASP A 243 60.51 -4.16 82.73
C ASP A 243 60.47 -5.70 82.68
N VAL A 244 60.06 -6.29 81.55
CA VAL A 244 60.29 -7.73 81.27
C VAL A 244 61.79 -8.06 81.28
N ALA A 245 62.67 -7.22 80.73
CA ALA A 245 64.12 -7.45 80.80
C ALA A 245 64.69 -7.31 82.23
N LYS A 246 64.09 -6.47 83.08
CA LYS A 246 64.42 -6.37 84.52
C LYS A 246 63.90 -7.59 85.28
N GLU A 247 62.73 -8.12 84.92
CA GLU A 247 62.18 -9.36 85.49
C GLU A 247 62.99 -10.59 85.08
N ILE A 248 63.38 -10.71 83.81
CA ILE A 248 64.32 -11.76 83.34
C ILE A 248 65.64 -11.65 84.10
N LYS A 249 66.23 -10.45 84.28
CA LYS A 249 67.45 -10.29 85.09
C LYS A 249 67.26 -10.64 86.57
N LYS A 250 66.10 -10.35 87.17
CA LYS A 250 65.75 -10.80 88.53
C LYS A 250 65.60 -12.33 88.59
N PHE A 251 65.02 -12.95 87.57
CA PHE A 251 64.82 -14.39 87.45
C PHE A 251 66.14 -15.13 87.22
N GLU A 252 67.04 -14.62 86.38
CA GLU A 252 68.43 -15.09 86.23
C GLU A 252 69.22 -14.94 87.53
N ALA A 253 69.03 -13.85 88.28
CA ALA A 253 69.64 -13.66 89.59
C ALA A 253 69.09 -14.64 90.64
N LEU A 254 67.79 -14.94 90.60
CA LEU A 254 67.16 -15.97 91.43
C LEU A 254 67.65 -17.37 91.06
N ILE A 255 67.75 -17.72 89.78
CA ILE A 255 68.33 -18.99 89.32
C ILE A 255 69.80 -19.11 89.76
N LYS A 256 70.61 -18.06 89.61
CA LYS A 256 71.99 -18.04 90.12
C LYS A 256 72.06 -18.19 91.64
N LYS A 257 71.06 -17.68 92.38
CA LYS A 257 70.96 -17.81 93.83
C LYS A 257 70.50 -19.22 94.26
N ASP A 258 69.52 -19.81 93.60
CA ASP A 258 69.05 -21.18 93.86
C ASP A 258 70.10 -22.24 93.49
N LEU A 259 70.87 -22.00 92.42
CA LEU A 259 72.06 -22.80 92.08
C LEU A 259 73.20 -22.68 93.10
N GLN A 260 73.16 -21.67 93.99
CA GLN A 260 74.08 -21.50 95.13
C GLN A 260 73.44 -21.81 96.49
N ALA A 261 72.13 -22.09 96.55
CA ALA A 261 71.37 -22.30 97.79
C ALA A 261 70.92 -23.76 98.00
N LYS A 262 71.45 -24.72 97.23
CA LYS A 262 71.23 -26.16 97.44
C LYS A 262 72.23 -26.82 98.41
N GLU A 263 72.99 -26.03 99.15
CA GLU A 263 73.79 -26.46 100.30
C GLU A 263 73.31 -25.71 101.58
N SER A 264 73.08 -26.43 102.69
CA SER A 264 72.82 -25.95 104.09
C SER A 264 71.41 -25.46 104.62
N ALA A 265 70.45 -26.40 104.73
CA ALA A 265 69.47 -26.72 105.83
C ALA A 265 68.72 -25.72 106.82
N SER A 266 67.38 -25.95 107.01
CA SER A 266 66.51 -25.88 108.27
C SER A 266 65.79 -24.55 108.73
N LYS A 267 64.76 -24.40 109.63
CA LYS A 267 63.79 -25.27 110.42
C LYS A 267 62.63 -24.46 111.18
N THR A 268 61.61 -25.13 111.81
CA THR A 268 60.84 -24.82 113.10
C THR A 268 59.33 -24.32 113.19
N TYR A 269 58.35 -25.21 113.61
CA TYR A 269 57.07 -25.16 114.49
C TYR A 269 55.84 -24.15 114.29
N LEU A 270 54.61 -24.14 114.95
CA LEU A 270 53.40 -25.01 115.36
C LEU A 270 52.30 -24.09 116.12
N ASP A 271 51.00 -24.33 116.58
CA ASP A 271 49.77 -25.21 116.37
C ASP A 271 48.43 -24.73 117.14
N PRO A 272 47.18 -25.33 117.01
CA PRO A 272 45.80 -24.84 117.46
C PRO A 272 44.83 -25.79 118.35
N ALA A 273 43.45 -25.70 118.39
CA ALA A 273 42.47 -26.41 119.36
C ALA A 273 40.90 -26.63 119.01
N ASP A 274 40.01 -27.15 119.95
CA ASP A 274 38.68 -27.92 119.83
C ASP A 274 37.56 -27.70 120.98
N GLN A 275 36.30 -28.26 121.24
CA GLN A 275 35.13 -29.09 120.66
C GLN A 275 33.80 -29.23 121.61
N THR A 276 32.76 -30.12 121.35
CA THR A 276 31.57 -30.71 122.18
C THR A 276 30.08 -30.12 122.11
N ALA A 277 28.87 -30.64 122.57
CA ALA A 277 28.09 -31.92 122.94
C ALA A 277 26.55 -31.59 123.37
N ALA A 278 25.47 -32.38 123.76
CA ALA A 278 24.82 -33.75 123.60
C ALA A 278 23.33 -33.93 124.25
N ASP A 279 22.60 -35.10 124.10
CA ASP A 279 21.46 -35.78 124.90
C ASP A 279 19.93 -35.30 125.05
N LEU A 280 18.81 -36.02 125.48
CA LEU A 280 18.23 -37.43 125.49
C LEU A 280 16.69 -37.64 126.01
N LEU A 281 16.05 -38.87 125.89
CA LEU A 281 14.91 -39.61 126.65
C LEU A 281 13.33 -39.64 126.36
N ASN A 282 12.59 -40.74 126.76
CA ASN A 282 11.14 -41.10 126.48
C ASN A 282 10.49 -42.25 127.37
N THR A 283 9.12 -42.38 127.53
CA THR A 283 8.36 -43.54 128.15
C THR A 283 6.86 -43.75 127.72
N TYR A 284 6.36 -45.01 127.79
CA TYR A 284 4.96 -45.51 127.61
C TYR A 284 3.94 -44.94 128.66
N SER A 285 2.60 -44.96 128.50
CA SER A 285 1.72 -45.25 127.35
C SER A 285 0.28 -44.76 127.59
N ASP A 286 -0.22 -43.88 126.72
CA ASP A 286 -1.65 -43.67 126.42
C ASP A 286 -1.78 -43.57 124.89
N ASP A 287 -1.30 -44.63 124.24
CA ASP A 287 -0.53 -44.50 123.01
C ASP A 287 -1.37 -43.98 121.83
N ASP A 288 -2.66 -44.33 121.76
CA ASP A 288 -3.56 -43.86 120.69
C ASP A 288 -4.20 -42.49 120.98
N TYR A 289 -4.28 -42.04 122.23
CA TYR A 289 -4.72 -40.68 122.57
C TYR A 289 -3.54 -39.70 122.46
N ILE A 290 -2.35 -40.10 122.92
CA ILE A 290 -1.09 -39.39 122.72
C ILE A 290 -0.79 -39.28 121.22
N LYS A 291 -0.89 -40.34 120.41
CA LYS A 291 -0.78 -40.21 118.94
C LYS A 291 -1.84 -39.28 118.34
N LYS A 292 -3.08 -39.25 118.87
CA LYS A 292 -4.12 -38.28 118.43
C LYS A 292 -3.86 -36.85 118.92
N ILE A 293 -3.04 -36.63 119.93
CA ILE A 293 -2.58 -35.30 120.36
C ILE A 293 -1.33 -34.90 119.56
N GLN A 294 -0.31 -35.75 119.48
CA GLN A 294 0.89 -35.57 118.66
C GLN A 294 0.51 -35.30 117.21
N LYS A 295 -0.32 -36.16 116.59
CA LYS A 295 -0.79 -35.95 115.21
C LYS A 295 -1.55 -34.63 115.04
N ARG A 296 -2.40 -34.23 116.00
CA ARG A 296 -3.06 -32.90 115.95
C ARG A 296 -2.07 -31.75 116.15
N LEU A 297 -1.06 -31.91 117.01
CA LEU A 297 -0.03 -30.91 117.28
C LEU A 297 0.94 -30.76 116.10
N GLU A 298 1.23 -31.86 115.41
CA GLU A 298 1.96 -31.96 114.14
C GLU A 298 1.15 -31.38 112.99
N GLU A 299 -0.14 -31.70 112.88
CA GLU A 299 -1.07 -31.07 111.93
C GLU A 299 -1.17 -29.56 112.17
N ASP A 300 -1.23 -29.09 113.41
CA ASP A 300 -1.23 -27.65 113.74
C ASP A 300 0.15 -27.00 113.63
N ALA A 301 1.25 -27.74 113.84
CA ALA A 301 2.61 -27.27 113.58
C ALA A 301 2.84 -27.12 112.08
N PHE A 302 2.51 -28.13 111.28
CA PHE A 302 2.53 -28.09 109.82
C PHE A 302 1.56 -27.05 109.29
N ALA A 303 0.36 -26.89 109.85
CA ALA A 303 -0.57 -25.84 109.43
C ALA A 303 -0.07 -24.44 109.82
N ARG A 304 0.62 -24.25 110.95
CA ARG A 304 1.33 -23.00 111.29
C ARG A 304 2.49 -22.75 110.34
N GLU A 305 3.31 -23.75 110.06
CA GLU A 305 4.45 -23.68 109.15
C GLU A 305 3.99 -23.41 107.70
N GLN A 306 2.87 -23.99 107.25
CA GLN A 306 2.26 -23.71 105.95
C GLN A 306 1.54 -22.35 105.92
N ARG A 307 0.99 -21.87 107.05
CA ARG A 307 0.54 -20.46 107.19
C ARG A 307 1.74 -19.52 107.07
N GLU A 308 2.88 -19.86 107.66
CA GLU A 308 4.09 -19.04 107.60
C GLU A 308 4.81 -19.09 106.26
N LYS A 309 5.00 -20.27 105.65
CA LYS A 309 5.47 -20.47 104.28
C LYS A 309 4.54 -19.81 103.25
N ARG A 310 3.26 -19.56 103.57
CA ARG A 310 2.36 -18.71 102.76
C ARG A 310 2.56 -17.22 103.02
N ARG A 311 2.72 -16.78 104.27
CA ARG A 311 3.06 -15.37 104.59
C ARG A 311 4.42 -14.95 104.02
N ARG A 312 5.46 -15.78 104.17
CA ARG A 312 6.81 -15.55 103.62
C ARG A 312 6.79 -15.52 102.09
N ARG A 313 6.03 -16.41 101.43
CA ARG A 313 5.79 -16.33 99.97
C ARG A 313 5.08 -15.04 99.60
N LEU A 314 3.90 -14.76 100.16
CA LEU A 314 3.14 -13.55 99.85
C LEU A 314 3.93 -12.25 100.06
N LEU A 315 4.77 -12.17 101.10
CA LEU A 315 5.68 -11.04 101.32
C LEU A 315 6.81 -10.97 100.28
N MET A 316 7.38 -12.11 99.88
CA MET A 316 8.40 -12.16 98.82
C MET A 316 7.79 -11.85 97.45
N ASP A 317 6.59 -12.37 97.16
CA ASP A 317 5.83 -12.10 95.94
C ASP A 317 5.45 -10.61 95.85
N GLN A 318 5.12 -9.97 96.99
CA GLN A 318 4.91 -8.52 97.09
C GLN A 318 6.20 -7.72 96.86
N LEU A 319 7.34 -8.15 97.41
CA LEU A 319 8.64 -7.50 97.17
C LEU A 319 9.07 -7.63 95.70
N ILE A 320 8.96 -8.82 95.11
CA ILE A 320 9.27 -9.09 93.70
C ILE A 320 8.33 -8.27 92.78
N ALA A 321 7.04 -8.18 93.12
CA ALA A 321 6.11 -7.34 92.35
C ALA A 321 6.46 -5.84 92.43
N HIS A 322 6.90 -5.35 93.60
CA HIS A 322 7.35 -3.96 93.76
C HIS A 322 8.68 -3.70 93.04
N GLU A 323 9.64 -4.62 93.12
CA GLU A 323 10.92 -4.54 92.41
C GLU A 323 10.72 -4.55 90.90
N ALA A 324 9.92 -5.48 90.37
CA ALA A 324 9.54 -5.52 88.95
C ALA A 324 8.77 -4.26 88.50
N GLN A 325 7.96 -3.65 89.38
CA GLN A 325 7.29 -2.38 89.09
C GLN A 325 8.28 -1.19 89.06
N GLU A 326 9.28 -1.17 89.94
CA GLU A 326 10.37 -0.17 89.88
C GLU A 326 11.25 -0.37 88.65
N GLU A 327 11.58 -1.61 88.27
CA GLU A 327 12.34 -1.92 87.06
C GLU A 327 11.57 -1.51 85.80
N ALA A 328 10.30 -1.91 85.67
CA ALA A 328 9.44 -1.45 84.57
C ALA A 328 9.37 0.08 84.50
N TYR A 329 9.23 0.77 85.64
CA TYR A 329 9.22 2.24 85.67
C TYR A 329 10.57 2.86 85.29
N ARG A 330 11.70 2.24 85.66
CA ARG A 330 13.05 2.65 85.22
C ARG A 330 13.23 2.44 83.72
N GLU A 331 12.75 1.32 83.17
CA GLU A 331 12.74 1.03 81.73
C GLU A 331 11.82 1.98 80.96
N GLU A 332 10.64 2.31 81.46
CA GLU A 332 9.75 3.34 80.91
C GLU A 332 10.44 4.71 80.89
N GLN A 333 11.09 5.12 81.99
CA GLN A 333 11.85 6.37 81.97
C GLN A 333 13.06 6.33 81.03
N LEU A 334 13.73 5.19 80.85
CA LEU A 334 14.87 5.05 79.93
C LEU A 334 14.40 5.07 78.47
N THR A 335 13.36 4.31 78.13
CA THR A 335 12.73 4.32 76.80
C THR A 335 12.14 5.69 76.48
N HIS A 336 11.45 6.36 77.39
CA HIS A 336 11.01 7.75 77.18
C HIS A 336 12.17 8.74 76.99
N ARG A 337 13.34 8.53 77.61
CA ARG A 337 14.55 9.34 77.40
C ARG A 337 15.22 9.06 76.05
N LEU A 338 15.25 7.81 75.60
CA LEU A 338 15.83 7.38 74.32
C LEU A 338 14.91 7.70 73.13
N MET A 339 13.60 7.53 73.27
CA MET A 339 12.56 7.84 72.28
C MET A 339 12.25 9.35 72.20
N ARG A 340 12.93 10.19 73.00
CA ARG A 340 12.79 11.66 72.99
C ARG A 340 13.42 12.24 71.72
N GLN A 341 12.65 12.22 70.63
CA GLN A 341 13.07 12.72 69.32
C GLN A 341 13.78 14.09 69.41
N SER A 342 14.97 14.13 68.84
CA SER A 342 15.75 15.35 68.62
C SER A 342 14.91 16.39 67.91
N GLN A 343 15.19 17.68 68.19
CA GLN A 343 14.57 18.76 67.43
C GLN A 343 14.91 18.67 65.92
N GLN A 344 16.05 18.06 65.58
CA GLN A 344 16.46 17.84 64.19
C GLN A 344 15.60 16.76 63.52
N GLU A 345 15.34 15.62 64.20
CA GLU A 345 14.51 14.54 63.67
C GLU A 345 13.08 15.01 63.40
N ARG A 346 12.49 15.81 64.30
CA ARG A 346 11.16 16.40 64.07
C ARG A 346 11.14 17.38 62.90
N ARG A 347 12.19 18.20 62.72
CA ARG A 347 12.32 19.07 61.53
C ARG A 347 12.44 18.26 60.24
N ILE A 348 13.25 17.20 60.25
CA ILE A 348 13.42 16.27 59.11
C ILE A 348 12.10 15.55 58.80
N ALA A 349 11.36 15.07 59.80
CA ALA A 349 10.06 14.43 59.62
C ALA A 349 9.03 15.37 58.98
N VAL A 350 8.96 16.64 59.41
CA VAL A 350 8.11 17.66 58.81
C VAL A 350 8.55 17.98 57.36
N GLN A 351 9.84 18.13 57.10
CA GLN A 351 10.36 18.32 55.74
C GLN A 351 10.06 17.13 54.82
N LEU A 352 10.17 15.89 55.32
CA LEU A 352 9.79 14.69 54.57
C LEU A 352 8.28 14.60 54.33
N MET A 353 7.44 15.08 55.25
CA MET A 353 6.01 15.25 55.05
C MET A 353 5.71 16.21 53.90
N HIS A 354 6.32 17.41 53.90
CA HIS A 354 6.16 18.38 52.82
C HIS A 354 6.63 17.81 51.46
N VAL A 355 7.82 17.22 51.39
CA VAL A 355 8.35 16.62 50.15
C VAL A 355 7.50 15.44 49.66
N ARG A 356 6.83 14.69 50.55
CA ARG A 356 5.84 13.67 50.15
C ARG A 356 4.59 14.31 49.56
N HIS A 357 4.05 15.34 50.20
CA HIS A 357 2.87 16.07 49.72
C HIS A 357 3.12 16.77 48.38
N GLU A 358 4.27 17.43 48.21
CA GLU A 358 4.69 18.03 46.93
C GLU A 358 4.79 16.99 45.81
N LYS A 359 5.35 15.80 46.09
CA LYS A 359 5.42 14.70 45.12
C LYS A 359 4.04 14.17 44.74
N GLU A 360 3.13 14.05 45.70
CA GLU A 360 1.73 13.67 45.45
C GLU A 360 1.05 14.71 44.55
N VAL A 361 1.17 16.00 44.89
CA VAL A 361 0.63 17.11 44.07
C VAL A 361 1.23 17.10 42.66
N LEU A 362 2.52 16.80 42.49
CA LEU A 362 3.15 16.66 41.17
C LEU A 362 2.64 15.43 40.39
N TRP A 363 2.35 14.31 41.07
CA TRP A 363 1.78 13.11 40.46
C TRP A 363 0.32 13.34 40.00
N GLN A 364 -0.51 13.94 40.85
CA GLN A 364 -1.87 14.35 40.53
C GLN A 364 -1.90 15.35 39.36
N ASN A 365 -1.03 16.36 39.38
CA ASN A 365 -0.89 17.32 38.27
C ASN A 365 -0.44 16.67 36.96
N ARG A 366 0.41 15.63 37.02
CA ARG A 366 0.78 14.85 35.83
C ARG A 366 -0.44 14.12 35.28
N ILE A 367 -1.14 13.34 36.10
CA ILE A 367 -2.33 12.57 35.68
C ILE A 367 -3.42 13.49 35.12
N PHE A 368 -3.65 14.64 35.74
CA PHE A 368 -4.63 15.62 35.25
C PHE A 368 -4.27 16.14 33.85
N ARG A 369 -3.00 16.48 33.61
CA ARG A 369 -2.52 16.89 32.27
C ARG A 369 -2.58 15.74 31.26
N GLU A 370 -2.23 14.52 31.68
CA GLU A 370 -2.25 13.31 30.85
C GLU A 370 -3.68 13.03 30.33
N LYS A 371 -4.68 13.13 31.22
CA LYS A 371 -6.12 13.10 30.88
C LYS A 371 -6.55 14.25 29.97
N GLN A 372 -6.16 15.50 30.25
CA GLN A 372 -6.48 16.64 29.38
C GLN A 372 -5.89 16.48 27.96
N TYR A 373 -4.73 15.84 27.83
CA TYR A 373 -4.15 15.51 26.52
C TYR A 373 -4.86 14.31 25.86
N GLU A 374 -5.38 13.34 26.63
CA GLU A 374 -6.22 12.25 26.11
C GLU A 374 -7.55 12.76 25.57
N GLU A 375 -8.29 13.55 26.37
CA GLU A 375 -9.53 14.22 26.00
C GLU A 375 -9.34 15.07 24.73
N ARG A 376 -8.24 15.84 24.67
CA ARG A 376 -7.93 16.64 23.48
C ARG A 376 -7.61 15.76 22.26
N ARG A 377 -6.78 14.72 22.39
CA ARG A 377 -6.49 13.78 21.27
C ARG A 377 -7.76 13.10 20.77
N LEU A 378 -8.66 12.70 21.66
CA LEU A 378 -9.95 12.09 21.29
C LEU A 378 -10.84 13.07 20.54
N LYS A 379 -10.90 14.34 20.99
CA LYS A 379 -11.64 15.38 20.28
C LYS A 379 -10.99 15.72 18.93
N ASP A 380 -9.68 15.96 18.88
CA ASP A 380 -8.96 16.29 17.64
C ASP A 380 -9.14 15.18 16.57
N PHE A 381 -9.25 13.92 17.01
CA PHE A 381 -9.56 12.76 16.18
C PHE A 381 -11.03 12.71 15.71
N GLN A 382 -11.99 12.99 16.60
CA GLN A 382 -13.41 13.10 16.23
C GLN A 382 -13.63 14.26 15.24
N ASP A 383 -13.14 15.46 15.56
CA ASP A 383 -13.21 16.63 14.70
C ASP A 383 -12.53 16.36 13.34
N ALA A 384 -11.53 15.48 13.25
CA ALA A 384 -10.89 15.07 12.00
C ALA A 384 -11.75 14.09 11.19
N LEU A 385 -12.34 13.07 11.83
CA LEU A 385 -13.30 12.17 11.18
C LEU A 385 -14.52 12.92 10.65
N ASP A 386 -15.05 13.89 11.40
CA ASP A 386 -16.17 14.72 10.96
C ASP A 386 -15.79 15.63 9.77
N ARG A 387 -14.55 16.15 9.73
CA ARG A 387 -14.01 16.88 8.57
C ARG A 387 -13.87 15.99 7.33
N GLU A 388 -13.33 14.78 7.47
CA GLU A 388 -13.25 13.81 6.37
C GLU A 388 -14.65 13.37 5.89
N ALA A 389 -15.59 13.14 6.81
CA ALA A 389 -16.97 12.80 6.50
C ALA A 389 -17.73 13.95 5.82
N ALA A 390 -17.43 15.21 6.17
CA ALA A 390 -17.99 16.39 5.51
C ALA A 390 -17.47 16.53 4.06
N LEU A 391 -16.15 16.40 3.86
CA LEU A 391 -15.55 16.40 2.52
C LEU A 391 -16.07 15.24 1.65
N ALA A 392 -16.24 14.06 2.22
CA ALA A 392 -16.81 12.90 1.53
C ALA A 392 -18.30 13.08 1.17
N LYS A 393 -19.06 13.86 1.95
CA LYS A 393 -20.44 14.25 1.61
C LYS A 393 -20.47 15.29 0.48
N GLN A 394 -19.62 16.31 0.54
CA GLN A 394 -19.48 17.32 -0.52
C GLN A 394 -19.11 16.67 -1.85
N ALA A 395 -18.07 15.84 -1.87
CA ALA A 395 -17.65 15.13 -3.09
C ALA A 395 -18.75 14.25 -3.70
N LYS A 396 -19.61 13.62 -2.88
CA LYS A 396 -20.78 12.88 -3.39
C LYS A 396 -21.79 13.80 -4.09
N ILE A 397 -22.12 14.93 -3.49
CA ILE A 397 -23.01 15.93 -4.08
C ILE A 397 -22.40 16.46 -5.39
N ASP A 398 -21.10 16.79 -5.40
CA ASP A 398 -20.38 17.24 -6.61
C ASP A 398 -20.45 16.20 -7.74
N PHE A 399 -20.32 14.91 -7.44
CA PHE A 399 -20.45 13.82 -8.42
C PHE A 399 -21.90 13.61 -8.87
N GLU A 400 -22.88 13.69 -7.97
CA GLU A 400 -24.30 13.58 -8.31
C GLU A 400 -24.75 14.75 -9.21
N GLU A 401 -24.29 15.97 -8.94
CA GLU A 401 -24.50 17.13 -9.82
C GLU A 401 -23.79 17.00 -11.18
N GLN A 402 -22.59 16.42 -11.23
CA GLN A 402 -21.91 16.13 -12.50
C GLN A 402 -22.73 15.15 -13.34
N ILE A 403 -23.22 14.07 -12.74
CA ILE A 403 -24.07 13.07 -13.39
C ILE A 403 -25.39 13.69 -13.88
N LEU A 404 -25.98 14.63 -13.13
CA LEU A 404 -27.17 15.37 -13.57
C LEU A 404 -26.87 16.29 -14.76
N ARG A 405 -25.77 17.05 -14.71
CA ARG A 405 -25.32 17.91 -15.82
C ARG A 405 -25.01 17.11 -17.09
N GLU A 406 -24.38 15.94 -16.97
CA GLU A 406 -24.14 15.03 -18.10
C GLU A 406 -25.44 14.49 -18.70
N LYS A 407 -26.41 14.10 -17.85
CA LYS A 407 -27.75 13.67 -18.32
C LYS A 407 -28.47 14.78 -19.08
N GLU A 408 -28.48 16.02 -18.57
CA GLU A 408 -29.05 17.17 -19.27
C GLU A 408 -28.40 17.40 -20.65
N ILE A 409 -27.07 17.30 -20.74
CA ILE A 409 -26.34 17.47 -22.00
C ILE A 409 -26.71 16.35 -22.98
N HIS A 410 -26.79 15.09 -22.51
CA HIS A 410 -27.22 13.97 -23.33
C HIS A 410 -28.68 14.10 -23.80
N GLU A 411 -29.58 14.61 -22.96
CA GLU A 411 -30.97 14.89 -23.33
C GLU A 411 -31.07 16.00 -24.38
N LYS A 412 -30.36 17.12 -24.19
CA LYS A 412 -30.28 18.22 -25.18
C LYS A 412 -29.78 17.72 -26.54
N ILE A 413 -28.73 16.89 -26.56
CA ILE A 413 -28.22 16.24 -27.78
C ILE A 413 -29.22 15.23 -28.37
N ALA A 414 -29.98 14.51 -27.55
CA ALA A 414 -31.00 13.57 -28.02
C ALA A 414 -32.19 14.30 -28.69
N VAL A 415 -32.63 15.41 -28.10
CA VAL A 415 -33.66 16.31 -28.66
C VAL A 415 -33.17 16.96 -29.95
N GLU A 416 -31.96 17.50 -29.99
CA GLU A 416 -31.37 18.06 -31.22
C GLU A 416 -31.31 17.00 -32.33
N ARG A 417 -30.83 15.79 -32.04
CA ARG A 417 -30.81 14.67 -32.99
C ARG A 417 -32.22 14.28 -33.46
N ALA A 418 -33.23 14.39 -32.60
CA ALA A 418 -34.62 14.15 -32.97
C ALA A 418 -35.16 15.25 -33.89
N GLN A 419 -34.87 16.53 -33.59
CA GLN A 419 -35.21 17.66 -34.46
C GLN A 419 -34.51 17.59 -35.82
N VAL A 420 -33.24 17.19 -35.88
CA VAL A 420 -32.50 17.01 -37.15
C VAL A 420 -33.08 15.86 -37.98
N ARG A 421 -33.53 14.76 -37.35
CA ARG A 421 -34.30 13.71 -38.07
C ARG A 421 -35.64 14.24 -38.56
N TYR A 422 -36.40 14.92 -37.70
CA TYR A 422 -37.70 15.48 -38.06
C TYR A 422 -37.58 16.45 -39.24
N LYS A 423 -36.62 17.40 -39.20
CA LYS A 423 -36.33 18.30 -40.32
C LYS A 423 -36.05 17.52 -41.60
N LYS A 424 -35.08 16.60 -41.61
CA LYS A 424 -34.81 15.78 -42.80
C LYS A 424 -36.05 15.06 -43.36
N HIS A 425 -36.92 14.51 -42.50
CA HIS A 425 -38.16 13.89 -42.95
C HIS A 425 -39.19 14.90 -43.46
N TYR A 426 -39.29 16.08 -42.84
CA TYR A 426 -40.13 17.19 -43.28
C TYR A 426 -39.65 17.76 -44.62
N ASP A 427 -38.34 18.01 -44.76
CA ASP A 427 -37.68 18.53 -45.95
C ASP A 427 -37.90 17.58 -47.14
N MET A 428 -37.64 16.27 -46.97
CA MET A 428 -37.94 15.25 -48.00
C MET A 428 -39.43 15.16 -48.35
N CYS A 429 -40.34 15.30 -47.37
CA CYS A 429 -41.78 15.34 -47.64
C CYS A 429 -42.20 16.64 -48.36
N GLY A 430 -41.50 17.74 -48.12
CA GLY A 430 -41.65 19.01 -48.82
C GLY A 430 -41.22 18.89 -50.28
N GLU A 431 -40.01 18.38 -50.53
CA GLU A 431 -39.50 18.10 -51.89
C GLU A 431 -40.46 17.22 -52.70
N ILE A 432 -41.03 16.18 -52.09
CA ILE A 432 -42.03 15.31 -52.75
C ILE A 432 -43.35 16.06 -52.98
N LEU A 433 -43.81 16.89 -52.04
CA LEU A 433 -45.04 17.68 -52.19
C LEU A 433 -44.89 18.73 -53.29
N ASP A 434 -43.74 19.41 -53.37
CA ASP A 434 -43.41 20.38 -54.40
C ASP A 434 -43.32 19.71 -55.77
N GLN A 435 -42.76 18.49 -55.87
CA GLN A 435 -42.78 17.69 -57.11
C GLN A 435 -44.21 17.27 -57.53
N ILE A 436 -45.11 16.98 -56.58
CA ILE A 436 -46.53 16.71 -56.86
C ILE A 436 -47.23 17.98 -57.35
N LEU A 437 -46.95 19.12 -56.70
CA LEU A 437 -47.49 20.42 -57.09
C LEU A 437 -47.02 20.79 -58.51
N ASP A 438 -45.72 20.68 -58.80
CA ASP A 438 -45.11 20.88 -60.11
C ASP A 438 -45.78 20.04 -61.20
N LEU A 439 -45.95 18.74 -60.95
CA LEU A 439 -46.63 17.84 -61.88
C LEU A 439 -48.09 18.28 -62.11
N SER A 440 -48.80 18.66 -61.03
CA SER A 440 -50.20 19.08 -61.11
C SER A 440 -50.39 20.41 -61.83
N THR A 441 -49.48 21.38 -61.66
CA THR A 441 -49.52 22.68 -62.33
C THR A 441 -49.15 22.54 -63.80
N LYS A 442 -48.10 21.77 -64.15
CA LYS A 442 -47.80 21.45 -65.56
C LYS A 442 -48.99 20.78 -66.25
N VAL A 443 -49.62 19.80 -65.60
CA VAL A 443 -50.81 19.11 -66.12
C VAL A 443 -52.01 20.06 -66.27
N ALA A 444 -52.17 21.06 -65.41
CA ALA A 444 -53.20 22.08 -65.53
C ALA A 444 -52.90 23.09 -66.66
N ASP A 445 -51.69 23.64 -66.71
CA ASP A 445 -51.21 24.60 -67.72
C ASP A 445 -51.37 24.02 -69.14
N TYR A 446 -50.91 22.79 -69.36
CA TYR A 446 -51.06 22.14 -70.66
C TYR A 446 -52.53 21.89 -71.01
N ARG A 447 -53.39 21.47 -70.07
CA ARG A 447 -54.84 21.31 -70.33
C ARG A 447 -55.52 22.62 -70.71
N MET A 448 -55.10 23.73 -70.11
CA MET A 448 -55.60 25.07 -70.47
C MET A 448 -55.15 25.50 -71.86
N LEU A 449 -53.95 25.10 -72.29
CA LEU A 449 -53.42 25.40 -73.63
C LEU A 449 -53.96 24.46 -74.74
N THR A 450 -54.30 23.21 -74.42
CA THR A 450 -54.68 22.16 -75.40
C THR A 450 -56.16 21.74 -75.35
N ASN A 451 -57.02 22.50 -74.66
CA ASN A 451 -58.43 22.16 -74.45
C ASN A 451 -58.62 20.74 -73.86
N ASN A 452 -57.95 20.47 -72.74
CA ASN A 452 -57.94 19.24 -71.95
C ASN A 452 -57.24 18.00 -72.57
N MET A 453 -56.76 18.05 -73.82
CA MET A 453 -56.08 16.91 -74.46
C MET A 453 -54.58 16.86 -74.12
N ILE A 454 -54.14 15.90 -73.30
CA ILE A 454 -52.72 15.65 -73.03
C ILE A 454 -52.24 14.42 -73.84
N PRO A 455 -51.17 14.52 -74.66
CA PRO A 455 -50.56 13.37 -75.32
C PRO A 455 -50.02 12.33 -74.32
N TYR A 456 -50.12 11.04 -74.66
CA TYR A 456 -49.72 9.95 -73.76
C TYR A 456 -48.23 9.96 -73.40
N LYS A 457 -47.34 10.22 -74.38
CA LYS A 457 -45.88 10.41 -74.17
C LYS A 457 -45.61 11.40 -73.04
N LEU A 458 -46.02 12.65 -73.25
CA LEU A 458 -45.74 13.79 -72.38
C LEU A 458 -46.17 13.53 -70.93
N MET A 459 -47.29 12.83 -70.75
CA MET A 459 -47.81 12.40 -69.45
C MET A 459 -47.03 11.24 -68.83
N ASN A 460 -46.36 10.38 -69.60
CA ASN A 460 -45.40 9.39 -69.09
C ASN A 460 -44.04 10.03 -68.80
N ASP A 461 -43.51 10.87 -69.69
CA ASP A 461 -42.22 11.54 -69.51
C ASP A 461 -42.19 12.36 -68.21
N TRP A 462 -43.25 13.12 -67.91
CA TRP A 462 -43.37 13.82 -66.63
C TRP A 462 -43.52 12.89 -65.41
N LYS A 463 -44.12 11.71 -65.56
CA LYS A 463 -44.14 10.71 -64.47
C LYS A 463 -42.76 10.11 -64.25
N GLU A 464 -41.97 9.89 -65.30
CA GLU A 464 -40.61 9.36 -65.15
C GLU A 464 -39.67 10.41 -64.56
N LEU A 465 -39.80 11.69 -64.93
CA LEU A 465 -39.13 12.79 -64.22
C LEU A 465 -39.52 12.80 -62.73
N PHE A 466 -40.80 12.67 -62.41
CA PHE A 466 -41.31 12.57 -61.03
C PHE A 466 -40.75 11.34 -60.27
N PHE A 467 -40.82 10.13 -60.85
CA PHE A 467 -40.26 8.91 -60.24
C PHE A 467 -38.74 8.92 -60.10
N HIS A 468 -38.04 9.70 -60.92
CA HIS A 468 -36.60 9.95 -60.81
C HIS A 468 -36.24 11.17 -59.95
N GLY A 469 -37.22 11.85 -59.35
CA GLY A 469 -37.00 13.03 -58.49
C GLY A 469 -36.38 14.22 -59.22
N LYS A 470 -36.52 14.31 -60.54
CA LYS A 470 -36.06 15.44 -61.35
C LYS A 470 -37.12 16.55 -61.36
N PRO A 471 -36.72 17.84 -61.32
CA PRO A 471 -37.65 18.96 -61.43
C PRO A 471 -38.32 18.97 -62.81
N ILE A 472 -39.63 19.24 -62.85
CA ILE A 472 -40.43 19.23 -64.09
C ILE A 472 -40.47 20.64 -64.73
N TYR A 473 -40.19 21.68 -63.95
CA TYR A 473 -39.78 22.97 -64.49
C TYR A 473 -38.26 22.98 -64.71
N GLU A 474 -37.84 23.50 -65.87
CA GLU A 474 -36.44 23.79 -66.14
C GLU A 474 -35.95 24.81 -65.12
N GLN A 475 -35.16 24.35 -64.14
CA GLN A 475 -34.61 25.22 -63.11
C GLN A 475 -33.72 26.26 -63.79
N ALA A 476 -34.03 27.54 -63.61
CA ALA A 476 -33.31 28.63 -64.24
C ALA A 476 -31.84 28.62 -63.78
N THR A 477 -30.98 27.96 -64.56
CA THR A 477 -29.56 27.81 -64.25
C THR A 477 -28.95 29.20 -64.09
N SER A 478 -28.52 29.51 -62.87
CA SER A 478 -27.80 30.74 -62.61
C SER A 478 -26.59 30.77 -63.53
N LYS A 479 -26.53 31.77 -64.42
CA LYS A 479 -25.63 31.83 -65.61
C LYS A 479 -24.13 31.90 -65.28
N HIS A 480 -23.76 31.59 -64.05
CA HIS A 480 -22.44 31.72 -63.47
C HIS A 480 -21.61 30.43 -63.49
N GLU A 481 -22.24 29.25 -63.62
CA GLU A 481 -21.53 27.95 -63.65
C GLU A 481 -21.29 27.41 -65.07
N ILE A 482 -22.13 27.79 -66.05
CA ILE A 482 -21.99 27.39 -67.48
C ILE A 482 -20.64 27.85 -68.07
N ALA A 483 -19.98 28.85 -67.49
CA ALA A 483 -18.69 29.38 -67.93
C ALA A 483 -17.48 28.44 -67.71
N LYS A 484 -17.68 27.16 -67.34
CA LYS A 484 -16.60 26.20 -67.04
C LYS A 484 -16.75 24.77 -67.60
N SER A 485 -17.87 24.41 -68.22
CA SER A 485 -17.96 23.14 -68.94
C SER A 485 -17.22 23.23 -70.29
N SER A 486 -16.53 22.16 -70.69
CA SER A 486 -15.95 22.10 -72.04
C SER A 486 -17.08 22.04 -73.08
N ALA A 487 -16.88 22.64 -74.25
CA ALA A 487 -17.82 22.52 -75.37
C ALA A 487 -18.08 21.06 -75.75
N GLU A 488 -17.08 20.19 -75.60
CA GLU A 488 -17.21 18.74 -75.82
C GLU A 488 -18.15 18.08 -74.81
N GLN A 489 -18.19 18.55 -73.55
CA GLN A 489 -19.09 18.03 -72.52
C GLN A 489 -20.54 18.48 -72.73
N LEU A 490 -20.77 19.68 -73.29
CA LEU A 490 -22.11 20.12 -73.70
C LEU A 490 -22.64 19.23 -74.84
N VAL A 491 -21.83 19.01 -75.88
CA VAL A 491 -22.18 18.11 -76.99
C VAL A 491 -22.36 16.65 -76.53
N GLU A 492 -21.63 16.21 -75.49
CA GLU A 492 -21.82 14.88 -74.89
C GLU A 492 -23.07 14.77 -73.99
N LEU A 493 -23.62 15.88 -73.50
CA LEU A 493 -24.91 15.90 -72.79
C LEU A 493 -26.06 15.91 -73.80
N GLU A 494 -26.04 16.79 -74.80
CA GLU A 494 -27.03 16.83 -75.90
C GLU A 494 -27.18 15.45 -76.58
N LYS A 495 -26.06 14.73 -76.79
CA LYS A 495 -26.06 13.37 -77.36
C LYS A 495 -26.63 12.28 -76.44
N ARG A 496 -26.72 12.52 -75.14
CA ARG A 496 -27.37 11.60 -74.18
C ARG A 496 -28.85 11.92 -74.03
N ASP A 497 -29.21 13.20 -74.06
CA ASP A 497 -30.61 13.65 -74.02
C ASP A 497 -31.35 13.33 -75.35
N LEU A 498 -30.63 13.28 -76.48
CA LEU A 498 -31.11 12.74 -77.77
C LEU A 498 -31.34 11.21 -77.80
N LEU A 499 -31.10 10.50 -76.70
CA LEU A 499 -31.18 9.03 -76.59
C LEU A 499 -32.16 8.60 -75.49
N ASP A 500 -33.29 9.30 -75.41
CA ASP A 500 -34.37 8.92 -74.50
C ASP A 500 -35.04 7.60 -74.92
N LYS A 501 -35.40 6.78 -73.95
CA LYS A 501 -35.89 5.41 -74.15
C LYS A 501 -37.33 5.39 -74.68
N ASN A 502 -38.11 6.42 -74.35
CA ASN A 502 -39.51 6.51 -74.75
C ASN A 502 -39.67 6.77 -76.25
N ASP A 503 -38.76 7.53 -76.86
CA ASP A 503 -38.70 7.68 -78.32
C ASP A 503 -38.18 6.42 -79.03
N TYR A 504 -37.29 5.64 -78.40
CA TYR A 504 -36.84 4.35 -78.95
C TYR A 504 -37.96 3.29 -78.97
N GLU A 505 -38.74 3.15 -77.89
CA GLU A 505 -39.88 2.21 -77.88
C GLU A 505 -41.00 2.66 -78.81
N GLU A 506 -41.25 3.97 -79.03
CA GLU A 506 -42.23 4.39 -80.05
C GLU A 506 -41.73 4.14 -81.48
N TYR A 507 -40.45 4.41 -81.79
CA TYR A 507 -39.87 4.08 -83.10
C TYR A 507 -40.05 2.59 -83.44
N LYS A 508 -39.87 1.73 -82.43
CA LYS A 508 -40.09 0.29 -82.53
C LYS A 508 -41.55 -0.08 -82.76
N VAL A 509 -42.50 0.54 -82.06
CA VAL A 509 -43.95 0.34 -82.28
C VAL A 509 -44.38 0.74 -83.70
N TYR A 510 -43.73 1.73 -84.32
CA TYR A 510 -43.96 2.05 -85.73
C TYR A 510 -43.34 1.02 -86.70
N THR A 511 -42.20 0.39 -86.38
CA THR A 511 -41.60 -0.67 -87.21
C THR A 511 -42.26 -2.05 -87.05
N ASP A 512 -42.99 -2.29 -85.96
CA ASP A 512 -43.79 -3.52 -85.76
C ASP A 512 -45.19 -3.44 -86.43
N MET A 513 -45.42 -2.44 -87.29
CA MET A 513 -46.71 -2.11 -87.93
C MET A 513 -46.66 -1.99 -89.47
N GLU A 514 -45.55 -2.43 -90.12
CA GLU A 514 -45.42 -2.67 -91.57
C GLU A 514 -45.48 -4.18 -91.91
#